data_AF-A0A1Y5MLY3-F1
#
_entry.id   AF-A0A1Y5MLY3-F1
#
_cell.length_a   1.000
_cell.length_b   1.000
_cell.length_c   1.000
_cell.angle_alpha   90.00
_cell.angle_beta   90.00
_cell.angle_gamma   90.00
#
_symmetry.space_group_name_H-M   'P 1'
#
loop_
_entity.id
_entity.type
_entity.pdbx_description
1 polymer ?
#
loop_
_entity_poly.entity_id
_entity_poly.type
_entity_poly.pdbx_seq_one_letter_code
_entity_poly.pdbx_strand_id
1 'polypeptide(L)'
;MLSNESLTLVKSVYAELTSGDFESFKELITDNKNQYFRDGANLCKALLIESERGSLELNYLKHEVKTDTQGFYAPCYIISNSGELFNLKQKAGYEPVISKIKDSLKADFCKAANLDEKLIGLLTNTKPVPRLEWVEVSKGYDLDDLPHSCQSGKGYRFRSLDSMAKLALLKIGSRIAARAIIWDSNVIFDETKGEYLNNRYADRLYYGDSSDRDEFIKALEAEGINLLWGVTNSRLKPETGDYSIQIDDTSAISWLDTFSLEKEGRLYSYDWVNGGYSDDTLNELASNEGFTRAFLSVDEEGGRDLEDVSNKVYSEYLGEYIDRENAVYSNSQGDWLIEDDAVWSSFQDDYIVSDYAYYSSIEDDYIDENTYEHSSQVADVVGQNGEWVRTDNKDYVPYKGDEYRRIALEDAVYIESMDEYVKADEAYYIDEIDENVRSDWDKDELKDYLANSLSSYSKQEIIELVEKYGF
;
A
#
# COMPACT_ATOMS: atom_id res chain seq x y z
N MET A 1 9.19 2.42 -32.79
CA MET A 1 7.84 2.24 -33.38
C MET A 1 7.47 3.53 -34.08
N LEU A 2 6.82 3.48 -35.25
CA LEU A 2 6.21 4.66 -35.87
C LEU A 2 5.12 5.21 -34.95
N SER A 3 4.99 6.53 -34.85
CA SER A 3 3.87 7.15 -34.12
C SER A 3 2.53 6.84 -34.83
N ASN A 4 1.42 6.93 -34.11
CA ASN A 4 0.08 6.72 -34.68
C ASN A 4 -0.23 7.74 -35.80
N GLU A 5 0.24 8.98 -35.65
CA GLU A 5 0.12 10.02 -36.66
C GLU A 5 0.90 9.66 -37.92
N SER A 6 2.17 9.24 -37.77
CA SER A 6 3.01 8.83 -38.89
C SER A 6 2.49 7.58 -39.58
N LEU A 7 1.93 6.62 -38.84
CA LEU A 7 1.26 5.44 -39.41
C LEU A 7 0.06 5.84 -40.29
N THR A 8 -0.75 6.78 -39.83
CA THR A 8 -1.92 7.28 -40.57
C THR A 8 -1.48 8.01 -41.83
N LEU A 9 -0.48 8.89 -41.72
CA LEU A 9 0.08 9.63 -42.84
C LEU A 9 0.71 8.70 -43.89
N VAL A 10 1.50 7.71 -43.46
CA VAL A 10 2.09 6.70 -44.35
C VAL A 10 1.01 5.94 -45.14
N LYS A 11 -0.08 5.53 -44.48
CA LYS A 11 -1.18 4.84 -45.15
C LYS A 11 -1.89 5.74 -46.16
N SER A 12 -2.10 7.01 -45.83
CA SER A 12 -2.69 8.00 -46.75
C SER A 12 -1.82 8.17 -47.99
N VAL A 13 -0.51 8.42 -47.82
CA VAL A 13 0.44 8.56 -48.93
C VAL A 13 0.48 7.28 -49.76
N TYR A 14 0.45 6.11 -49.13
CA TYR A 14 0.43 4.84 -49.88
C TYR A 14 -0.85 4.64 -50.71
N ALA A 15 -2.02 5.07 -50.21
CA ALA A 15 -3.26 5.05 -50.98
C ALA A 15 -3.14 5.95 -52.22
N GLU A 16 -2.56 7.14 -52.10
CA GLU A 16 -2.31 8.01 -53.24
C GLU A 16 -1.29 7.40 -54.23
N LEU A 17 -0.19 6.81 -53.74
CA LEU A 17 0.79 6.12 -54.58
C LEU A 17 0.20 4.94 -55.37
N THR A 18 -0.86 4.32 -54.88
CA THR A 18 -1.52 3.18 -55.55
C THR A 18 -2.73 3.58 -56.38
N SER A 19 -3.22 4.81 -56.23
CA SER A 19 -4.30 5.39 -57.04
C SER A 19 -3.85 5.78 -58.46
N GLY A 20 -2.54 6.00 -58.64
CA GLY A 20 -1.94 6.42 -59.90
C GLY A 20 -1.83 7.94 -60.10
N ASP A 21 -2.11 8.72 -59.05
CA ASP A 21 -2.11 10.19 -59.10
C ASP A 21 -0.69 10.81 -59.15
N PHE A 22 0.35 10.02 -58.90
CA PHE A 22 1.74 10.47 -59.00
C PHE A 22 2.37 10.11 -60.34
N GLU A 23 3.09 11.08 -60.91
CA GLU A 23 3.74 10.94 -62.22
C GLU A 23 4.65 9.69 -62.30
N SER A 24 5.30 9.29 -61.20
CA SER A 24 6.21 8.13 -61.18
C SER A 24 5.65 6.85 -60.52
N PHE A 25 4.39 6.85 -60.08
CA PHE A 25 3.79 5.71 -59.35
C PHE A 25 2.39 5.37 -59.90
N LYS A 26 2.29 5.11 -61.21
CA LYS A 26 0.99 4.94 -61.87
C LYS A 26 0.38 3.55 -61.73
N GLU A 27 1.21 2.51 -61.73
CA GLU A 27 0.75 1.12 -61.69
C GLU A 27 1.60 0.28 -60.75
N LEU A 28 0.97 -0.42 -59.80
CA LEU A 28 1.64 -1.39 -58.93
C LEU A 28 1.77 -2.75 -59.66
N ILE A 29 2.99 -3.16 -59.94
CA ILE A 29 3.33 -4.42 -60.61
C ILE A 29 3.86 -5.43 -59.59
N THR A 30 3.44 -6.69 -59.72
CA THR A 30 4.03 -7.82 -59.00
C THR A 30 4.70 -8.76 -60.00
N ASP A 31 6.01 -8.91 -59.89
CA ASP A 31 6.83 -9.87 -60.63
C ASP A 31 7.45 -10.87 -59.64
N ASN A 32 6.94 -12.11 -59.67
CA ASN A 32 7.27 -13.15 -58.70
C ASN A 32 7.06 -12.66 -57.25
N LYS A 33 8.15 -12.50 -56.50
CA LYS A 33 8.13 -11.96 -55.13
C LYS A 33 8.30 -10.44 -55.09
N ASN A 34 8.82 -9.83 -56.16
CA ASN A 34 9.17 -8.42 -56.23
C ASN A 34 7.97 -7.56 -56.62
N GLN A 35 7.68 -6.54 -55.83
CA GLN A 35 6.64 -5.56 -56.09
C GLN A 35 7.27 -4.19 -56.32
N TYR A 36 6.82 -3.48 -57.35
CA TYR A 36 7.36 -2.16 -57.72
C TYR A 36 6.31 -1.36 -58.50
N PHE A 37 6.55 -0.07 -58.68
CA PHE A 37 5.69 0.81 -59.45
C PHE A 37 6.23 1.00 -60.86
N ARG A 38 5.30 1.18 -61.82
CA ARG A 38 5.57 1.44 -63.22
C ARG A 38 4.87 2.72 -63.66
N ASP A 39 5.62 3.59 -64.35
CA ASP A 39 5.07 4.61 -65.24
C ASP A 39 5.80 4.60 -66.57
N GLY A 40 5.11 4.18 -67.65
CA GLY A 40 5.72 4.00 -68.95
C GLY A 40 6.93 3.05 -68.89
N ALA A 41 8.12 3.57 -69.21
CA ALA A 41 9.38 2.82 -69.15
C ALA A 41 10.10 2.88 -67.78
N ASN A 42 9.63 3.73 -66.86
CA ASN A 42 10.24 3.93 -65.55
C ASN A 42 9.74 2.88 -64.56
N LEU A 43 10.67 2.22 -63.86
CA LEU A 43 10.38 1.21 -62.84
C LEU A 43 11.05 1.62 -61.52
N CYS A 44 10.26 1.80 -60.47
CA CYS A 44 10.76 2.30 -59.19
C CYS A 44 10.08 1.67 -57.96
N LYS A 45 10.64 1.92 -56.80
CA LYS A 45 10.03 1.70 -55.49
C LYS A 45 9.98 3.03 -54.74
N ALA A 46 9.02 3.16 -53.83
CA ALA A 46 8.89 4.35 -52.99
C ALA A 46 9.75 4.20 -51.72
N LEU A 47 10.38 5.30 -51.30
CA LEU A 47 11.03 5.44 -50.01
C LEU A 47 10.43 6.64 -49.28
N LEU A 48 9.78 6.39 -48.15
CA LEU A 48 9.23 7.43 -47.29
C LEU A 48 10.22 7.68 -46.15
N ILE A 49 10.65 8.92 -45.96
CA ILE A 49 11.54 9.32 -44.87
C ILE A 49 10.78 10.24 -43.94
N GLU A 50 10.67 9.84 -42.69
CA GLU A 50 10.07 10.66 -41.64
C GLU A 50 11.07 11.72 -41.16
N SER A 51 10.66 12.99 -41.22
CA SER A 51 11.44 14.11 -40.72
C SER A 51 11.34 14.22 -39.19
N GLU A 52 12.23 15.01 -38.59
CA GLU A 52 12.18 15.37 -37.17
C GLU A 52 10.87 16.08 -36.77
N ARG A 53 10.16 16.67 -37.74
CA ARG A 53 8.89 17.38 -37.53
C ARG A 53 7.66 16.51 -37.80
N GLY A 54 7.83 15.21 -38.06
CA GLY A 54 6.73 14.28 -38.32
C GLY A 54 6.16 14.34 -39.74
N SER A 55 6.80 15.07 -40.66
CA SER A 55 6.43 15.07 -42.09
C SER A 55 7.08 13.91 -42.83
N LEU A 56 6.50 13.48 -43.96
CA LEU A 56 7.10 12.47 -44.82
C LEU A 56 7.68 13.09 -46.09
N GLU A 57 8.95 12.79 -46.37
CA GLU A 57 9.56 13.03 -47.68
C GLU A 57 9.49 11.76 -48.52
N LEU A 58 9.00 11.90 -49.75
CA LEU A 58 8.92 10.81 -50.73
C LEU A 58 10.14 10.83 -51.66
N ASN A 59 10.83 9.70 -51.71
CA ASN A 59 11.98 9.46 -52.56
C ASN A 59 11.80 8.20 -53.43
N TYR A 60 12.66 8.09 -54.44
CA TYR A 60 12.63 7.03 -55.44
C TYR A 60 13.80 6.07 -55.27
N LEU A 61 13.50 4.79 -55.28
CA LEU A 61 14.47 3.70 -55.36
C LEU A 61 14.36 2.98 -56.69
N LYS A 62 15.45 2.35 -57.13
CA LYS A 62 15.41 1.44 -58.28
C LYS A 62 14.45 0.27 -58.00
N HIS A 63 13.77 -0.24 -59.02
CA HIS A 63 12.87 -1.39 -58.85
C HIS A 63 13.58 -2.70 -58.44
N GLU A 64 14.90 -2.80 -58.66
CA GLU A 64 15.74 -3.86 -58.12
C GLU A 64 16.56 -3.34 -56.93
N VAL A 65 16.08 -3.60 -55.71
CA VAL A 65 16.83 -3.36 -54.47
C VAL A 65 17.27 -4.72 -53.94
N LYS A 66 18.51 -5.10 -54.22
CA LYS A 66 19.10 -6.36 -53.77
C LYS A 66 20.61 -6.25 -53.60
N THR A 67 21.16 -7.00 -52.65
CA THR A 67 22.58 -7.38 -52.63
C THR A 67 22.74 -8.76 -53.28
N ASP A 68 23.96 -9.29 -53.31
CA ASP A 68 24.24 -10.64 -53.79
C ASP A 68 23.57 -11.73 -52.93
N THR A 69 23.22 -11.41 -51.68
CA THR A 69 22.70 -12.36 -50.68
C THR A 69 21.29 -12.03 -50.17
N GLN A 70 20.82 -10.79 -50.33
CA GLN A 70 19.56 -10.31 -49.75
C GLN A 70 18.74 -9.49 -50.75
N GLY A 71 17.49 -9.88 -50.98
CA GLY A 71 16.53 -9.13 -51.80
C GLY A 71 15.52 -8.34 -50.97
N PHE A 72 15.19 -7.13 -51.44
CA PHE A 72 14.21 -6.23 -50.84
C PHE A 72 13.04 -6.03 -51.81
N TYR A 73 11.94 -6.76 -51.54
CA TYR A 73 10.89 -6.99 -52.52
C TYR A 73 9.61 -6.16 -52.37
N ALA A 74 9.49 -5.34 -51.33
CA ALA A 74 8.31 -4.50 -51.12
C ALA A 74 8.29 -3.32 -52.11
N PRO A 75 7.11 -2.81 -52.49
CA PRO A 75 7.01 -1.66 -53.38
C PRO A 75 7.33 -0.34 -52.67
N CYS A 76 7.18 -0.29 -51.34
CA CYS A 76 7.42 0.89 -50.52
C CYS A 76 8.20 0.53 -49.24
N TYR A 77 9.15 1.40 -48.88
CA TYR A 77 9.96 1.34 -47.66
C TYR A 77 9.80 2.63 -46.87
N ILE A 78 9.91 2.52 -45.54
CA ILE A 78 9.80 3.67 -44.64
C ILE A 78 11.02 3.70 -43.74
N ILE A 79 11.66 4.86 -43.64
CA ILE A 79 12.69 5.16 -42.64
C ILE A 79 12.03 6.09 -41.64
N SER A 80 11.81 5.59 -40.42
CA SER A 80 11.34 6.45 -39.32
C SER A 80 12.45 7.40 -38.86
N ASN A 81 12.06 8.47 -38.17
CA ASN A 81 13.02 9.39 -37.55
C ASN A 81 13.87 8.71 -36.45
N SER A 82 13.38 7.59 -35.91
CA SER A 82 14.12 6.71 -34.99
C SER A 82 15.08 5.75 -35.69
N GLY A 83 15.21 5.87 -37.02
CA GLY A 83 16.02 5.04 -37.91
C GLY A 83 15.63 3.57 -37.92
N GLU A 84 14.42 3.23 -37.49
CA GLU A 84 13.81 1.95 -37.83
C GLU A 84 13.43 1.92 -39.31
N LEU A 85 13.69 0.77 -39.94
CA LEU A 85 13.35 0.51 -41.33
C LEU A 85 12.12 -0.38 -41.38
N PHE A 86 11.13 0.02 -42.16
CA PHE A 86 9.90 -0.75 -42.39
C PHE A 86 9.72 -1.02 -43.87
N ASN A 87 8.99 -2.08 -44.18
CA ASN A 87 8.40 -2.28 -45.50
C ASN A 87 6.90 -2.19 -45.41
N LEU A 88 6.31 -1.67 -46.47
CA LEU A 88 4.86 -1.63 -46.66
C LEU A 88 4.52 -2.50 -47.87
N LYS A 89 3.68 -3.51 -47.64
CA LYS A 89 3.20 -4.44 -48.67
C LYS A 89 1.69 -4.46 -48.67
N GLN A 90 1.10 -4.57 -49.86
CA GLN A 90 -0.33 -4.78 -50.01
C GLN A 90 -0.58 -5.97 -50.92
N LYS A 91 -1.54 -6.81 -50.54
CA LYS A 91 -2.10 -7.85 -51.40
C LYS A 91 -3.46 -7.35 -51.91
N ALA A 92 -3.76 -7.59 -53.18
CA ALA A 92 -5.04 -7.19 -53.76
C ALA A 92 -6.23 -7.66 -52.89
N GLY A 93 -7.11 -6.72 -52.52
CA GLY A 93 -8.27 -6.97 -51.67
C GLY A 93 -8.01 -6.97 -50.16
N TYR A 94 -6.80 -6.62 -49.70
CA TYR A 94 -6.44 -6.52 -48.28
C TYR A 94 -5.84 -5.14 -47.96
N GLU A 95 -5.95 -4.73 -46.70
CA GLU A 95 -5.31 -3.53 -46.16
C GLU A 95 -3.78 -3.61 -46.28
N PRO A 96 -3.08 -2.47 -46.52
CA PRO A 96 -1.63 -2.42 -46.53
C PRO A 96 -1.06 -2.78 -45.15
N VAL A 97 -0.06 -3.66 -45.16
CA VAL A 97 0.63 -4.13 -43.95
C VAL A 97 2.00 -3.48 -43.88
N ILE A 98 2.25 -2.77 -42.78
CA ILE A 98 3.55 -2.22 -42.44
C ILE A 98 4.24 -3.22 -41.51
N SER A 99 5.46 -3.64 -41.85
CA SER A 99 6.25 -4.56 -41.04
C SER A 99 7.67 -4.08 -40.87
N LYS A 100 8.19 -4.17 -39.64
CA LYS A 100 9.58 -3.80 -39.32
C LYS A 100 10.54 -4.76 -40.02
N ILE A 101 11.55 -4.21 -40.68
CA ILE A 101 12.70 -4.96 -41.20
C ILE A 101 13.69 -5.16 -40.07
N LYS A 102 14.27 -6.36 -39.98
CA LYS A 102 15.28 -6.68 -38.96
C LYS A 102 16.44 -5.69 -39.05
N ASP A 103 16.90 -5.20 -37.90
CA ASP A 103 17.99 -4.22 -37.83
C ASP A 103 19.27 -4.73 -38.49
N SER A 104 19.53 -6.04 -38.43
CA SER A 104 20.66 -6.70 -39.12
C SER A 104 20.67 -6.55 -40.64
N LEU A 105 19.54 -6.20 -41.27
CA LEU A 105 19.41 -6.04 -42.71
C LEU A 105 19.52 -4.58 -43.18
N LYS A 106 19.68 -3.62 -42.26
CA LYS A 106 19.74 -2.19 -42.60
C LYS A 106 20.96 -1.84 -43.45
N ALA A 107 22.13 -2.38 -43.10
CA ALA A 107 23.35 -2.17 -43.87
C ALA A 107 23.24 -2.72 -45.31
N ASP A 108 22.65 -3.92 -45.45
CA ASP A 108 22.39 -4.52 -46.75
C ASP A 108 21.37 -3.70 -47.55
N PHE A 109 20.33 -3.16 -46.90
CA PHE A 109 19.37 -2.28 -47.54
C PHE A 109 20.03 -1.00 -48.06
N CYS A 110 20.81 -0.31 -47.22
CA CYS A 110 21.57 0.88 -47.60
C CYS A 110 22.43 0.64 -48.84
N LYS A 111 23.18 -0.47 -48.83
CA LYS A 111 24.03 -0.88 -49.95
C LYS A 111 23.22 -1.17 -51.21
N ALA A 112 22.12 -1.91 -51.08
CA ALA A 112 21.26 -2.28 -52.20
C ALA A 112 20.50 -1.08 -52.81
N ALA A 113 20.08 -0.14 -51.96
CA ALA A 113 19.33 1.06 -52.35
C ALA A 113 20.24 2.19 -52.85
N ASN A 114 21.57 2.06 -52.71
CA ASN A 114 22.56 3.07 -53.06
C ASN A 114 22.23 4.44 -52.44
N LEU A 115 21.92 4.43 -51.15
CA LEU A 115 21.60 5.64 -50.39
C LEU A 115 22.84 6.50 -50.17
N ASP A 116 22.66 7.80 -50.06
CA ASP A 116 23.76 8.72 -49.71
C ASP A 116 24.24 8.51 -48.25
N GLU A 117 25.44 8.99 -47.93
CA GLU A 117 26.05 8.81 -46.60
C GLU A 117 25.20 9.39 -45.45
N LYS A 118 24.38 10.42 -45.72
CA LYS A 118 23.49 11.05 -44.73
C LYS A 118 22.32 10.13 -44.39
N LEU A 119 21.73 9.49 -45.39
CA LEU A 119 20.70 8.46 -45.25
C LEU A 119 21.24 7.16 -44.63
N ILE A 120 22.49 6.80 -44.93
CA ILE A 120 23.18 5.70 -44.27
C ILE A 120 23.34 6.01 -42.78
N GLY A 121 23.77 7.22 -42.42
CA GLY A 121 23.87 7.66 -41.03
C GLY A 121 22.53 7.62 -40.28
N LEU A 122 21.44 8.03 -40.93
CA LEU A 122 20.06 7.91 -40.43
C LEU A 122 19.58 6.46 -40.23
N LEU A 123 20.14 5.48 -40.94
CA LEU A 123 19.77 4.06 -40.81
C LEU A 123 20.69 3.29 -39.86
N THR A 124 21.96 3.68 -39.76
CA THR A 124 22.97 2.94 -38.99
C THR A 124 23.29 3.56 -37.63
N ASN A 125 22.85 4.80 -37.35
CA ASN A 125 23.23 5.52 -36.15
C ASN A 125 22.04 6.17 -35.40
N THR A 126 21.00 5.39 -35.11
CA THR A 126 19.79 5.90 -34.43
C THR A 126 19.46 5.15 -33.15
N LYS A 127 20.28 5.38 -32.12
CA LYS A 127 19.62 5.64 -30.83
C LYS A 127 18.98 7.03 -30.99
N PRO A 128 17.67 7.20 -30.76
CA PRO A 128 17.07 8.53 -30.78
C PRO A 128 17.90 9.43 -29.85
N VAL A 129 18.35 10.58 -30.35
CA VAL A 129 19.22 11.45 -29.58
C VAL A 129 18.41 11.99 -28.40
N PRO A 130 18.86 11.79 -27.15
CA PRO A 130 18.19 12.37 -26.00
C PRO A 130 18.22 13.89 -26.10
N ARG A 131 17.07 14.54 -25.89
CA ARG A 131 16.95 16.00 -25.85
C ARG A 131 16.20 16.44 -24.61
N LEU A 132 16.58 17.58 -24.05
CA LEU A 132 15.82 18.23 -22.99
C LEU A 132 14.70 19.08 -23.58
N GLU A 133 13.52 18.93 -23.00
CA GLU A 133 12.37 19.77 -23.25
C GLU A 133 11.91 20.40 -21.93
N TRP A 134 11.42 21.64 -22.02
CA TRP A 134 11.12 22.48 -20.86
C TRP A 134 9.66 22.89 -20.88
N VAL A 135 8.95 22.61 -19.80
CA VAL A 135 7.54 23.00 -19.62
C VAL A 135 7.32 23.58 -18.24
N GLU A 136 6.23 24.35 -18.06
CA GLU A 136 5.73 24.71 -16.73
C GLU A 136 5.50 23.44 -15.91
N VAL A 137 5.76 23.50 -14.60
CA VAL A 137 5.65 22.33 -13.73
C VAL A 137 4.23 21.79 -13.77
N SER A 138 3.24 22.68 -13.58
CA SER A 138 1.82 22.31 -13.62
C SER A 138 1.44 21.63 -14.93
N LYS A 139 1.72 22.26 -16.08
CA LYS A 139 1.43 21.70 -17.42
C LYS A 139 2.15 20.38 -17.67
N GLY A 140 3.36 20.23 -17.14
CA GLY A 140 4.16 19.02 -17.30
C GLY A 140 3.54 17.80 -16.62
N TYR A 141 2.91 17.98 -15.45
CA TYR A 141 2.17 16.93 -14.76
C TYR A 141 0.82 16.60 -15.41
N ASP A 142 0.32 17.43 -16.32
CA ASP A 142 -0.92 17.22 -17.09
C ASP A 142 -0.66 16.65 -18.51
N LEU A 143 0.57 16.25 -18.84
CA LEU A 143 0.89 15.65 -20.13
C LEU A 143 0.33 14.21 -20.26
N ASP A 144 -0.36 13.91 -21.35
CA ASP A 144 -0.96 12.59 -21.63
C ASP A 144 0.09 11.45 -21.70
N ASP A 145 1.29 11.76 -22.19
CA ASP A 145 2.38 10.79 -22.40
C ASP A 145 3.28 10.62 -21.15
N LEU A 146 2.89 11.23 -20.03
CA LEU A 146 3.66 11.17 -18.80
C LEU A 146 3.61 9.74 -18.24
N PRO A 147 4.75 9.09 -17.95
CA PRO A 147 4.75 7.74 -17.37
C PRO A 147 3.86 7.67 -16.13
N HIS A 148 3.16 6.54 -15.93
CA HIS A 148 2.27 6.33 -14.78
C HIS A 148 2.98 6.74 -13.49
N SER A 149 2.54 7.86 -12.93
CA SER A 149 3.05 8.42 -11.70
C SER A 149 1.87 8.91 -10.88
N CYS A 150 1.99 8.88 -9.55
CA CYS A 150 0.89 9.20 -8.63
C CYS A 150 0.35 10.64 -8.74
N GLN A 151 1.05 11.50 -9.49
CA GLN A 151 0.72 12.91 -9.72
C GLN A 151 0.35 13.23 -11.17
N SER A 152 0.21 12.21 -12.05
CA SER A 152 -0.23 12.42 -13.43
C SER A 152 -1.67 12.95 -13.49
N GLY A 153 -1.91 14.00 -14.28
CA GLY A 153 -3.20 14.71 -14.35
C GLY A 153 -3.52 15.59 -13.13
N LYS A 154 -2.54 15.77 -12.23
CA LYS A 154 -2.67 16.59 -11.01
C LYS A 154 -1.83 17.87 -11.09
N GLY A 155 -1.63 18.42 -12.29
CA GLY A 155 -0.81 19.62 -12.52
C GLY A 155 -1.26 20.84 -11.73
N TYR A 156 -2.55 20.95 -11.42
CA TYR A 156 -3.09 22.02 -10.58
C TYR A 156 -2.41 22.13 -9.21
N ARG A 157 -1.89 21.01 -8.66
CA ARG A 157 -1.19 20.96 -7.37
C ARG A 157 0.15 21.71 -7.39
N PHE A 158 0.74 21.90 -8.57
CA PHE A 158 2.08 22.47 -8.73
C PHE A 158 2.09 23.90 -9.30
N ARG A 159 0.92 24.56 -9.42
CA ARG A 159 0.82 25.91 -10.00
C ARG A 159 1.65 26.95 -9.25
N SER A 160 1.77 26.82 -7.93
CA SER A 160 2.60 27.70 -7.11
C SER A 160 4.11 27.55 -7.39
N LEU A 161 4.53 26.47 -8.08
CA LEU A 161 5.92 26.27 -8.47
C LEU A 161 6.27 26.88 -9.83
N ASP A 162 5.29 27.20 -10.69
CA ASP A 162 5.54 27.63 -12.07
C ASP A 162 6.36 28.92 -12.19
N SER A 163 6.38 29.75 -11.14
CA SER A 163 7.18 30.98 -11.09
C SER A 163 8.62 30.79 -10.61
N MET A 164 8.98 29.61 -10.11
CA MET A 164 10.28 29.33 -9.47
C MET A 164 10.96 28.05 -9.97
N ALA A 165 10.27 27.28 -10.81
CA ALA A 165 10.80 26.04 -11.36
C ALA A 165 10.19 25.72 -12.73
N LYS A 166 10.84 24.80 -13.44
CA LYS A 166 10.33 24.19 -14.67
C LYS A 166 10.44 22.68 -14.59
N LEU A 167 9.56 21.96 -15.27
CA LEU A 167 9.75 20.53 -15.47
C LEU A 167 10.65 20.30 -16.68
N ALA A 168 11.82 19.70 -16.43
CA ALA A 168 12.67 19.16 -17.49
C ALA A 168 12.18 17.77 -17.87
N LEU A 169 12.08 17.53 -19.18
CA LEU A 169 11.71 16.24 -19.77
C LEU A 169 12.86 15.77 -20.65
N LEU A 170 13.41 14.58 -20.37
CA LEU A 170 14.28 13.90 -21.32
C LEU A 170 13.43 13.20 -22.37
N LYS A 171 13.47 13.68 -23.60
CA LYS A 171 12.78 13.05 -24.74
C LYS A 171 13.77 12.19 -25.52
N ILE A 172 13.42 10.92 -25.72
CA ILE A 172 14.13 9.99 -26.60
C ILE A 172 13.15 9.60 -27.71
N GLY A 173 13.26 10.27 -28.86
CA GLY A 173 12.21 10.24 -29.88
C GLY A 173 10.93 10.91 -29.36
N SER A 174 9.78 10.23 -29.49
CA SER A 174 8.50 10.72 -28.95
C SER A 174 8.28 10.40 -27.47
N ARG A 175 9.06 9.48 -26.88
CA ARG A 175 8.87 9.03 -25.49
C ARG A 175 9.45 10.03 -24.49
N ILE A 176 8.71 10.30 -23.40
CA ILE A 176 9.26 10.90 -22.18
C ILE A 176 10.04 9.80 -21.43
N ALA A 177 11.37 9.87 -21.47
CA ALA A 177 12.27 8.88 -20.90
C ALA A 177 12.56 9.14 -19.42
N ALA A 178 12.69 10.41 -19.05
CA ALA A 178 12.90 10.85 -17.69
C ALA A 178 12.36 12.27 -17.47
N ARG A 179 12.19 12.66 -16.21
CA ARG A 179 11.75 14.01 -15.81
C ARG A 179 12.29 14.42 -14.45
N ALA A 180 12.41 15.72 -14.22
CA ALA A 180 12.74 16.30 -12.92
C ALA A 180 12.23 17.75 -12.86
N ILE A 181 11.83 18.19 -11.67
CA ILE A 181 11.62 19.62 -11.41
C ILE A 181 13.00 20.28 -11.34
N ILE A 182 13.18 21.36 -12.07
CA ILE A 182 14.40 22.15 -12.08
C ILE A 182 14.10 23.49 -11.43
N TRP A 183 14.67 23.71 -10.26
CA TRP A 183 14.58 24.95 -9.51
C TRP A 183 15.45 26.01 -10.17
N ASP A 184 14.88 27.20 -10.34
CA ASP A 184 15.58 28.34 -10.92
C ASP A 184 16.69 28.85 -9.99
N SER A 185 17.66 29.57 -10.57
CA SER A 185 18.71 30.23 -9.80
C SER A 185 18.11 31.22 -8.79
N ASN A 186 18.69 31.27 -7.60
CA ASN A 186 18.28 32.11 -6.46
C ASN A 186 16.92 31.76 -5.84
N VAL A 187 16.40 30.55 -6.07
CA VAL A 187 15.18 30.07 -5.40
C VAL A 187 15.51 29.34 -4.10
N ILE A 188 16.52 28.47 -4.14
CA ILE A 188 16.92 27.64 -2.99
C ILE A 188 17.82 28.46 -2.07
N PHE A 189 17.49 28.46 -0.79
CA PHE A 189 18.27 29.08 0.28
C PHE A 189 19.08 28.01 1.04
N ASP A 190 20.39 28.24 1.19
CA ASP A 190 21.30 27.44 2.00
C ASP A 190 21.27 27.94 3.45
N GLU A 191 20.56 27.22 4.32
CA GLU A 191 20.42 27.57 5.73
C GLU A 191 21.76 27.52 6.48
N THR A 192 22.70 26.67 6.03
CA THR A 192 24.03 26.58 6.67
C THR A 192 24.91 27.78 6.38
N LYS A 193 24.74 28.38 5.19
CA LYS A 193 25.55 29.53 4.73
C LYS A 193 24.83 30.87 4.83
N GLY A 194 23.50 30.86 4.96
CA GLY A 194 22.67 32.05 4.98
C GLY A 194 22.61 32.76 3.62
N GLU A 195 22.68 32.03 2.50
CA GLU A 195 22.70 32.61 1.16
C GLU A 195 21.85 31.83 0.14
N TYR A 196 21.38 32.52 -0.90
CA TYR A 196 20.68 31.87 -2.00
C TYR A 196 21.67 31.22 -2.97
N LEU A 197 21.33 30.01 -3.42
CA LEU A 197 22.13 29.28 -4.40
C LEU A 197 21.97 29.93 -5.79
N ASN A 198 23.09 30.30 -6.42
CA ASN A 198 23.11 31.02 -7.68
C ASN A 198 23.00 30.14 -8.94
N ASN A 199 23.05 28.81 -8.79
CA ASN A 199 22.90 27.85 -9.88
C ASN A 199 21.46 27.32 -9.97
N ARG A 200 21.14 26.66 -11.08
CA ARG A 200 19.91 25.86 -11.20
C ARG A 200 20.14 24.46 -10.64
N TYR A 201 19.09 23.88 -10.08
CA TYR A 201 19.16 22.60 -9.39
C TYR A 201 18.04 21.66 -9.81
N ALA A 202 18.40 20.44 -10.17
CA ALA A 202 17.47 19.36 -10.41
C ALA A 202 17.05 18.73 -9.08
N ASP A 203 15.74 18.66 -8.87
CA ASP A 203 15.08 17.83 -7.87
C ASP A 203 15.28 16.33 -8.20
N ARG A 204 14.61 15.46 -7.44
CA ARG A 204 14.62 14.02 -7.62
C ARG A 204 14.26 13.64 -9.06
N LEU A 205 15.12 12.80 -9.65
CA LEU A 205 14.96 12.34 -11.02
C LEU A 205 13.96 11.18 -11.08
N TYR A 206 13.02 11.21 -12.02
CA TYR A 206 12.13 10.11 -12.34
C TYR A 206 12.46 9.57 -13.74
N TYR A 207 12.65 8.27 -13.87
CA TYR A 207 13.10 7.63 -15.11
C TYR A 207 12.58 6.20 -15.20
N GLY A 208 12.42 5.70 -16.42
CA GLY A 208 11.99 4.32 -16.66
C GLY A 208 13.09 3.29 -16.37
N ASP A 209 14.29 3.52 -16.93
CA ASP A 209 15.44 2.63 -16.82
C ASP A 209 16.70 3.36 -16.37
N SER A 210 17.67 2.63 -15.83
CA SER A 210 18.96 3.21 -15.38
C SER A 210 19.76 3.88 -16.49
N SER A 211 19.61 3.43 -17.75
CA SER A 211 20.24 4.11 -18.89
C SER A 211 19.62 5.48 -19.19
N ASP A 212 18.31 5.65 -18.96
CA ASP A 212 17.64 6.93 -19.16
C ASP A 212 18.08 7.94 -18.10
N ARG A 213 18.29 7.49 -16.85
CA ARG A 213 18.90 8.30 -15.78
C ARG A 213 20.26 8.85 -16.20
N ASP A 214 21.15 7.98 -16.66
CA ASP A 214 22.52 8.36 -16.98
C ASP A 214 22.58 9.36 -18.15
N GLU A 215 21.71 9.20 -19.16
CA GLU A 215 21.58 10.17 -20.24
C GLU A 215 20.93 11.49 -19.78
N PHE A 216 19.99 11.44 -18.84
CA PHE A 216 19.37 12.63 -18.30
C PHE A 216 20.36 13.47 -17.49
N ILE A 217 21.16 12.82 -16.63
CA ILE A 217 22.22 13.49 -15.86
C ILE A 217 23.20 14.19 -16.78
N LYS A 218 23.70 13.51 -17.82
CA LYS A 218 24.61 14.13 -18.80
C LYS A 218 23.98 15.34 -19.48
N ALA A 219 22.69 15.26 -19.82
CA ALA A 219 21.98 16.36 -20.48
C ALA A 219 21.80 17.55 -19.53
N LEU A 220 21.49 17.32 -18.26
CA LEU A 220 21.38 18.36 -17.23
C LEU A 220 22.74 19.01 -16.94
N GLU A 221 23.80 18.21 -16.83
CA GLU A 221 25.18 18.71 -16.64
C GLU A 221 25.64 19.58 -17.81
N ALA A 222 25.28 19.21 -19.05
CA ALA A 222 25.57 20.01 -20.24
C ALA A 222 24.88 21.38 -20.22
N GLU A 223 23.74 21.50 -19.54
CA GLU A 223 23.00 22.75 -19.29
C GLU A 223 23.48 23.50 -18.01
N GLY A 224 24.53 23.00 -17.35
CA GLY A 224 25.07 23.57 -16.11
C GLY A 224 24.12 23.43 -14.91
N ILE A 225 23.29 22.40 -14.89
CA ILE A 225 22.33 22.14 -13.81
C ILE A 225 22.91 21.14 -12.82
N ASN A 226 22.90 21.50 -11.54
CA ASN A 226 23.39 20.65 -10.47
C ASN A 226 22.30 19.70 -9.96
N LEU A 227 22.66 18.57 -9.37
CA LEU A 227 21.70 17.65 -8.75
C LEU A 227 21.60 17.91 -7.24
N LEU A 228 20.38 18.02 -6.72
CA LEU A 228 20.12 18.04 -5.26
C LEU A 228 20.26 16.65 -4.67
N TRP A 229 19.78 15.64 -5.39
CA TRP A 229 19.97 14.25 -5.02
C TRP A 229 21.34 13.77 -5.54
N GLY A 230 22.01 12.90 -4.81
CA GLY A 230 23.33 12.37 -5.15
C GLY A 230 23.38 11.76 -6.55
N VAL A 231 24.58 11.40 -7.01
CA VAL A 231 24.83 10.95 -8.40
C VAL A 231 23.93 9.77 -8.80
N THR A 232 23.55 8.92 -7.85
CA THR A 232 22.67 7.76 -8.05
C THR A 232 21.19 8.05 -7.79
N ASN A 233 20.81 9.31 -7.50
CA ASN A 233 19.46 9.75 -7.13
C ASN A 233 18.90 9.05 -5.87
N SER A 234 19.78 8.55 -5.00
CA SER A 234 19.41 7.70 -3.85
C SER A 234 19.36 8.44 -2.50
N ARG A 235 19.94 9.64 -2.43
CA ARG A 235 20.05 10.42 -1.19
C ARG A 235 20.11 11.92 -1.49
N LEU A 236 19.55 12.76 -0.64
CA LEU A 236 19.65 14.21 -0.76
C LEU A 236 21.05 14.72 -0.37
N LYS A 237 21.50 15.82 -0.98
CA LYS A 237 22.70 16.59 -0.59
C LYS A 237 22.26 17.99 -0.15
N PRO A 238 22.69 18.48 1.03
CA PRO A 238 23.36 17.78 2.13
C PRO A 238 22.41 16.81 2.83
N GLU A 239 22.96 15.96 3.69
CA GLU A 239 22.26 14.87 4.37
C GLU A 239 21.25 15.32 5.45
N THR A 240 21.13 16.63 5.69
CA THR A 240 20.60 17.20 6.94
C THR A 240 19.42 18.16 6.78
N GLY A 241 18.87 18.30 5.57
CA GLY A 241 17.65 19.11 5.37
C GLY A 241 17.86 20.64 5.38
N ASP A 242 19.10 21.09 5.23
CA ASP A 242 19.49 22.51 5.37
C ASP A 242 19.16 23.40 4.16
N TYR A 243 18.35 22.94 3.22
CA TYR A 243 17.87 23.76 2.11
C TYR A 243 16.41 24.11 2.31
N SER A 244 16.04 25.35 2.01
CA SER A 244 14.65 25.79 2.04
C SER A 244 14.27 26.62 0.83
N ILE A 245 12.97 26.65 0.53
CA ILE A 245 12.36 27.53 -0.45
C ILE A 245 11.24 28.35 0.18
N GLN A 246 11.03 29.56 -0.35
CA GLN A 246 9.85 30.36 -0.05
C GLN A 246 8.75 30.02 -1.05
N ILE A 247 7.55 29.78 -0.55
CA ILE A 247 6.38 29.52 -1.38
C ILE A 247 5.19 30.30 -0.84
N ASP A 248 4.36 30.83 -1.74
CA ASP A 248 3.25 31.70 -1.36
C ASP A 248 1.96 30.91 -1.07
N ASP A 249 1.78 29.75 -1.72
CA ASP A 249 0.58 28.93 -1.60
C ASP A 249 0.91 27.43 -1.67
N THR A 250 0.64 26.74 -0.56
CA THR A 250 0.79 25.29 -0.41
C THR A 250 -0.55 24.55 -0.40
N SER A 251 -1.68 25.26 -0.49
CA SER A 251 -3.03 24.71 -0.26
C SER A 251 -3.42 23.56 -1.19
N ALA A 252 -2.87 23.52 -2.40
CA ALA A 252 -3.12 22.46 -3.37
C ALA A 252 -1.99 21.43 -3.46
N ILE A 253 -0.84 21.69 -2.82
CA ILE A 253 0.32 20.79 -2.87
C ILE A 253 0.06 19.63 -1.92
N SER A 254 0.28 18.41 -2.37
CA SER A 254 0.15 17.23 -1.50
C SER A 254 1.44 16.43 -1.40
N TRP A 255 2.27 16.49 -2.45
CA TRP A 255 3.51 15.75 -2.56
C TRP A 255 4.60 16.63 -3.19
N LEU A 256 5.74 16.74 -2.51
CA LEU A 256 6.99 17.26 -3.03
C LEU A 256 8.13 16.30 -2.67
N ASP A 257 9.08 16.13 -3.58
CA ASP A 257 10.15 15.17 -3.37
C ASP A 257 11.26 15.71 -2.49
N THR A 258 11.77 16.91 -2.77
CA THR A 258 12.81 17.54 -1.96
C THR A 258 12.22 18.39 -0.86
N PHE A 259 11.53 19.48 -1.21
CA PHE A 259 11.06 20.49 -0.27
C PHE A 259 9.70 20.13 0.30
N SER A 260 9.68 19.17 1.23
CA SER A 260 8.46 18.46 1.63
C SER A 260 8.04 18.68 3.08
N LEU A 261 8.82 19.41 3.90
CA LEU A 261 8.45 19.74 5.27
C LEU A 261 8.27 21.25 5.44
N GLU A 262 7.21 21.68 6.13
CA GLU A 262 6.93 23.10 6.38
C GLU A 262 7.38 23.52 7.77
N LYS A 263 8.02 24.68 7.85
CA LYS A 263 8.29 25.39 9.11
C LYS A 263 8.36 26.88 8.84
N GLU A 264 7.68 27.69 9.65
CA GLU A 264 7.73 29.16 9.59
C GLU A 264 7.44 29.75 8.19
N GLY A 265 6.53 29.13 7.44
CA GLY A 265 6.13 29.58 6.09
C GLY A 265 7.18 29.29 5.00
N ARG A 266 8.11 28.36 5.24
CA ARG A 266 9.11 27.89 4.28
C ARG A 266 9.02 26.37 4.14
N LEU A 267 9.38 25.88 2.96
CA LEU A 267 9.49 24.43 2.72
C LEU A 267 10.95 24.01 2.79
N TYR A 268 11.24 23.10 3.71
CA TYR A 268 12.56 22.54 3.96
C TYR A 268 12.73 21.22 3.22
N SER A 269 13.97 21.02 2.81
CA SER A 269 14.38 19.81 2.13
C SER A 269 14.40 18.62 3.09
N TYR A 270 13.90 17.46 2.66
CA TYR A 270 13.86 16.27 3.49
C TYR A 270 14.08 14.99 2.68
N ASP A 271 14.97 14.12 3.16
CA ASP A 271 15.29 12.84 2.53
C ASP A 271 14.33 11.74 3.00
N TRP A 272 13.08 11.83 2.56
CA TRP A 272 12.02 10.86 2.93
C TRP A 272 12.32 9.41 2.51
N VAL A 273 13.25 9.20 1.56
CA VAL A 273 13.65 7.85 1.13
C VAL A 273 14.44 7.13 2.21
N ASN A 274 15.30 7.87 2.93
CA ASN A 274 16.14 7.30 3.98
C ASN A 274 15.59 7.60 5.38
N GLY A 275 14.92 8.75 5.54
CA GLY A 275 14.29 9.16 6.78
C GLY A 275 12.94 8.48 7.03
N GLY A 276 12.25 8.03 5.99
CA GLY A 276 10.88 7.54 6.08
C GLY A 276 9.85 8.66 5.90
N TYR A 277 8.58 8.28 5.92
CA TYR A 277 7.45 9.23 5.84
C TYR A 277 6.20 8.67 6.52
N SER A 278 6.38 7.74 7.46
CA SER A 278 5.29 7.29 8.35
C SER A 278 4.96 8.38 9.36
N ASP A 279 3.73 8.31 9.87
CA ASP A 279 3.17 9.20 10.88
C ASP A 279 4.13 9.42 12.05
N ASP A 280 4.61 8.33 12.65
CA ASP A 280 5.53 8.38 13.79
C ASP A 280 6.82 9.14 13.47
N THR A 281 7.40 8.87 12.30
CA THR A 281 8.63 9.53 11.83
C THR A 281 8.41 11.01 11.63
N LEU A 282 7.30 11.40 11.00
CA LEU A 282 7.03 12.80 10.70
C LEU A 282 6.64 13.59 11.97
N ASN A 283 5.90 12.98 12.89
CA ASN A 283 5.55 13.57 14.19
C ASN A 283 6.78 13.70 15.10
N GLU A 284 7.73 12.76 15.04
CA GLU A 284 9.03 12.90 15.70
C GLU A 284 9.80 14.11 15.18
N LEU A 285 9.79 14.35 13.86
CA LEU A 285 10.40 15.55 13.25
C LEU A 285 9.69 16.83 13.67
N ALA A 286 8.37 16.83 13.81
CA ALA A 286 7.64 17.97 14.38
C ALA A 286 8.11 18.28 15.80
N SER A 287 8.25 17.24 16.63
CA SER A 287 8.67 17.34 18.03
C SER A 287 10.11 17.81 18.19
N ASN A 288 11.02 17.29 17.37
CA ASN A 288 12.46 17.54 17.50
C ASN A 288 12.92 18.82 16.78
N GLU A 289 12.35 19.09 15.60
CA GLU A 289 12.83 20.13 14.69
C GLU A 289 11.79 21.25 14.48
N GLY A 290 10.56 21.10 14.99
CA GLY A 290 9.52 22.13 14.92
C GLY A 290 8.84 22.25 13.56
N PHE A 291 8.83 21.19 12.75
CA PHE A 291 8.05 21.16 11.51
C PHE A 291 6.56 21.08 11.81
N THR A 292 5.74 21.77 11.02
CA THR A 292 4.29 21.88 11.25
C THR A 292 3.46 21.12 10.23
N ARG A 293 4.03 20.83 9.05
CA ARG A 293 3.29 20.22 7.93
C ARG A 293 4.21 19.38 7.05
N ALA A 294 3.67 18.34 6.42
CA ALA A 294 4.37 17.50 5.46
C ALA A 294 3.60 17.34 4.14
N PHE A 295 4.33 17.45 3.02
CA PHE A 295 3.85 17.27 1.65
C PHE A 295 4.36 15.94 1.10
N LEU A 296 3.94 14.84 1.73
CA LEU A 296 4.30 13.47 1.36
C LEU A 296 3.06 12.57 1.30
N SER A 297 1.93 13.12 0.83
CA SER A 297 0.65 12.43 0.70
C SER A 297 0.15 12.48 -0.76
N VAL A 298 -0.15 11.34 -1.36
CA VAL A 298 -0.55 11.26 -2.78
C VAL A 298 -2.04 11.56 -2.99
N ASP A 299 -2.87 11.33 -1.99
CA ASP A 299 -4.34 11.33 -2.11
C ASP A 299 -5.02 12.54 -1.46
N GLU A 300 -4.28 13.35 -0.70
CA GLU A 300 -4.80 14.54 -0.04
C GLU A 300 -4.55 15.82 -0.85
N GLU A 301 -5.21 16.91 -0.48
CA GLU A 301 -4.89 18.26 -0.98
C GLU A 301 -4.34 19.08 0.18
N GLY A 302 -3.26 19.82 -0.08
CA GLY A 302 -2.67 20.73 0.89
C GLY A 302 -1.59 20.14 1.79
N GLY A 303 -1.35 18.83 1.76
CA GLY A 303 -0.39 18.21 2.68
C GLY A 303 -0.98 18.09 4.08
N ARG A 304 -0.29 17.33 4.93
CA ARG A 304 -0.76 16.87 6.23
C ARG A 304 -0.15 17.69 7.36
N ASP A 305 -0.98 18.08 8.32
CA ASP A 305 -0.52 18.70 9.56
C ASP A 305 0.21 17.67 10.45
N LEU A 306 1.34 18.10 11.01
CA LEU A 306 2.13 17.26 11.91
C LEU A 306 1.80 17.58 13.36
N GLU A 307 1.88 16.55 14.20
CA GLU A 307 1.60 16.67 15.61
C GLU A 307 2.91 16.69 16.41
N ASP A 308 3.06 17.71 17.27
CA ASP A 308 4.11 17.71 18.29
C ASP A 308 3.73 16.71 19.39
N VAL A 309 4.42 15.57 19.37
CA VAL A 309 4.23 14.45 20.30
C VAL A 309 5.24 14.47 21.45
N SER A 310 6.03 15.55 21.62
CA SER A 310 7.06 15.65 22.66
C SER A 310 6.53 15.45 24.09
N ASN A 311 5.29 15.88 24.34
CA ASN A 311 4.60 15.70 25.63
C ASN A 311 3.55 14.58 25.58
N LYS A 312 3.66 13.66 24.63
CA LYS A 312 2.73 12.54 24.48
C LYS A 312 3.41 11.20 24.71
N VAL A 313 2.62 10.16 24.89
CA VAL A 313 3.03 8.76 24.95
C VAL A 313 2.17 7.96 24.00
N TYR A 314 2.76 7.03 23.27
CA TYR A 314 2.02 6.18 22.34
C TYR A 314 1.36 5.04 23.12
N SER A 315 0.07 4.82 22.88
CA SER A 315 -0.67 3.67 23.35
C SER A 315 -0.83 2.68 22.19
N GLU A 316 -0.22 1.50 22.30
CA GLU A 316 -0.42 0.43 21.32
C GLU A 316 -1.87 -0.07 21.32
N TYR A 317 -2.52 -0.06 22.49
CA TYR A 317 -3.91 -0.44 22.71
C TYR A 317 -4.88 0.46 21.95
N LEU A 318 -4.69 1.77 21.99
CA LEU A 318 -5.54 2.72 21.25
C LEU A 318 -5.07 2.97 19.81
N GLY A 319 -3.80 2.70 19.52
CA GLY A 319 -3.18 3.00 18.23
C GLY A 319 -2.98 4.50 18.00
N GLU A 320 -2.84 5.28 19.07
CA GLU A 320 -2.69 6.74 19.02
C GLU A 320 -1.83 7.29 20.18
N TYR A 321 -1.45 8.57 20.07
CA TYR A 321 -0.70 9.29 21.09
C TYR A 321 -1.63 9.94 22.13
N ILE A 322 -1.38 9.68 23.41
CA ILE A 322 -2.08 10.27 24.55
C ILE A 322 -1.22 11.38 25.14
N ASP A 323 -1.84 12.50 25.52
CA ASP A 323 -1.14 13.53 26.30
C ASP A 323 -0.62 12.94 27.61
N ARG A 324 0.67 13.10 27.89
CA ARG A 324 1.35 12.48 29.03
C ARG A 324 0.72 12.85 30.37
N GLU A 325 0.07 14.01 30.46
CA GLU A 325 -0.67 14.43 31.66
C GLU A 325 -1.96 13.64 31.90
N ASN A 326 -2.52 13.03 30.87
CA ASN A 326 -3.75 12.23 30.91
C ASN A 326 -3.45 10.74 30.67
N ALA A 327 -2.18 10.32 30.77
CA ALA A 327 -1.75 8.97 30.47
C ALA A 327 -1.24 8.26 31.72
N VAL A 328 -1.72 7.03 31.94
CA VAL A 328 -1.27 6.14 33.01
C VAL A 328 -0.72 4.86 32.43
N TYR A 329 0.34 4.31 33.03
CA TYR A 329 0.97 3.09 32.52
C TYR A 329 0.38 1.86 33.21
N SER A 330 -0.07 0.90 32.42
CA SER A 330 -0.53 -0.41 32.87
C SER A 330 0.59 -1.44 32.69
N ASN A 331 1.06 -2.01 33.80
CA ASN A 331 2.07 -3.07 33.80
C ASN A 331 1.53 -4.39 33.26
N SER A 332 0.26 -4.70 33.54
CA SER A 332 -0.44 -5.89 33.06
C SER A 332 -0.64 -5.87 31.54
N GLN A 333 -0.94 -4.70 30.96
CA GLN A 333 -1.00 -4.52 29.50
C GLN A 333 0.39 -4.28 28.89
N GLY A 334 1.35 -3.77 29.67
CA GLY A 334 2.64 -3.33 29.17
C GLY A 334 2.54 -2.09 28.27
N ASP A 335 1.55 -1.22 28.52
CA ASP A 335 1.19 -0.12 27.63
C ASP A 335 0.60 1.09 28.38
N TRP A 336 0.48 2.23 27.69
CA TRP A 336 -0.16 3.45 28.20
C TRP A 336 -1.67 3.44 27.93
N LEU A 337 -2.45 3.87 28.92
CA LEU A 337 -3.89 4.03 28.88
C LEU A 337 -4.28 5.49 29.13
N ILE A 338 -5.45 5.89 28.67
CA ILE A 338 -6.06 7.18 29.06
C ILE A 338 -6.48 7.04 30.53
N GLU A 339 -6.12 8.01 31.37
CA GLU A 339 -6.41 8.02 32.81
C GLU A 339 -7.90 7.84 33.09
N ASP A 340 -8.77 8.52 32.32
CA ASP A 340 -10.23 8.44 32.45
C ASP A 340 -10.80 7.05 32.09
N ASP A 341 -10.10 6.27 31.28
CA ASP A 341 -10.51 4.93 30.85
C ASP A 341 -9.81 3.81 31.65
N ALA A 342 -9.05 4.19 32.68
CA ALA A 342 -8.32 3.26 33.55
C ALA A 342 -8.80 3.33 34.99
N VAL A 343 -8.75 2.20 35.69
CA VAL A 343 -8.98 2.11 37.13
C VAL A 343 -7.73 1.61 37.83
N TRP A 344 -7.39 2.22 38.96
CA TRP A 344 -6.27 1.79 39.78
C TRP A 344 -6.68 0.59 40.65
N SER A 345 -5.89 -0.47 40.60
CA SER A 345 -5.94 -1.61 41.52
C SER A 345 -4.82 -1.48 42.54
N SER A 346 -5.19 -1.27 43.80
CA SER A 346 -4.26 -1.32 44.92
C SER A 346 -3.77 -2.75 45.22
N PHE A 347 -4.59 -3.76 44.93
CA PHE A 347 -4.24 -5.17 45.07
C PHE A 347 -3.17 -5.60 44.07
N GLN A 348 -3.30 -5.17 42.81
CA GLN A 348 -2.33 -5.49 41.74
C GLN A 348 -1.21 -4.45 41.61
N ASP A 349 -1.31 -3.31 42.33
CA ASP A 349 -0.42 -2.15 42.20
C ASP A 349 -0.29 -1.70 40.74
N ASP A 350 -1.44 -1.64 40.05
CA ASP A 350 -1.49 -1.43 38.61
C ASP A 350 -2.75 -0.72 38.11
N TYR A 351 -2.66 -0.09 36.93
CA TYR A 351 -3.82 0.42 36.20
C TYR A 351 -4.41 -0.66 35.29
N ILE A 352 -5.73 -0.78 35.29
CA ILE A 352 -6.50 -1.75 34.50
C ILE A 352 -7.46 -0.98 33.60
N VAL A 353 -7.64 -1.44 32.37
CA VAL A 353 -8.67 -0.89 31.47
C VAL A 353 -10.04 -1.04 32.12
N SER A 354 -10.74 0.07 32.33
CA SER A 354 -12.00 0.12 33.08
C SER A 354 -13.06 -0.83 32.55
N ASP A 355 -13.18 -0.99 31.22
CA ASP A 355 -14.10 -1.92 30.56
C ASP A 355 -13.82 -3.41 30.87
N TYR A 356 -12.59 -3.73 31.27
CA TYR A 356 -12.15 -5.09 31.60
C TYR A 356 -11.83 -5.26 33.09
N ALA A 357 -12.20 -4.27 33.91
CA ALA A 357 -11.99 -4.30 35.34
C ALA A 357 -13.17 -4.96 36.06
N TYR A 358 -12.87 -5.95 36.89
CA TYR A 358 -13.84 -6.66 37.71
C TYR A 358 -13.71 -6.22 39.17
N TYR A 359 -14.78 -5.72 39.77
CA TYR A 359 -14.74 -5.39 41.20
C TYR A 359 -14.84 -6.66 42.05
N SER A 360 -13.81 -6.90 42.88
CA SER A 360 -13.75 -7.99 43.85
C SER A 360 -14.16 -7.49 45.22
N SER A 361 -15.30 -7.97 45.73
CA SER A 361 -15.74 -7.67 47.09
C SER A 361 -14.85 -8.28 48.18
N ILE A 362 -13.96 -9.23 47.84
CA ILE A 362 -13.00 -9.83 48.78
C ILE A 362 -11.84 -8.88 49.03
N GLU A 363 -11.26 -8.36 47.95
CA GLU A 363 -10.11 -7.45 48.01
C GLU A 363 -10.57 -5.99 48.20
N ASP A 364 -11.87 -5.72 48.08
CA ASP A 364 -12.48 -4.37 48.09
C ASP A 364 -11.84 -3.47 47.04
N ASP A 365 -11.61 -4.02 45.84
CA ASP A 365 -10.79 -3.41 44.79
C ASP A 365 -11.13 -3.95 43.39
N TYR A 366 -10.66 -3.26 42.34
CA TYR A 366 -10.73 -3.75 40.96
C TYR A 366 -9.58 -4.71 40.65
N ILE A 367 -9.88 -5.74 39.86
CA ILE A 367 -8.92 -6.73 39.36
C ILE A 367 -9.10 -6.98 37.86
N ASP A 368 -8.05 -7.43 37.19
CA ASP A 368 -8.08 -7.74 35.75
C ASP A 368 -8.73 -9.10 35.45
N GLU A 369 -9.08 -9.32 34.18
CA GLU A 369 -9.68 -10.57 33.70
C GLU A 369 -8.79 -11.79 33.96
N ASN A 370 -7.47 -11.64 33.87
CA ASN A 370 -6.57 -12.77 34.06
C ASN A 370 -6.56 -13.23 35.53
N THR A 371 -6.56 -12.28 36.46
CA THR A 371 -6.68 -12.51 37.90
C THR A 371 -8.04 -13.08 38.23
N TYR A 372 -9.10 -12.59 37.57
CA TYR A 372 -10.43 -13.20 37.66
C TYR A 372 -10.40 -14.67 37.26
N GLU A 373 -9.95 -15.00 36.05
CA GLU A 373 -10.08 -16.34 35.48
C GLU A 373 -9.13 -17.37 36.10
N HIS A 374 -7.96 -16.94 36.57
CA HIS A 374 -6.86 -17.86 36.92
C HIS A 374 -6.39 -17.78 38.37
N SER A 375 -6.85 -16.80 39.16
CA SER A 375 -6.43 -16.71 40.56
C SER A 375 -7.18 -17.70 41.45
N SER A 376 -6.51 -18.82 41.77
CA SER A 376 -6.99 -19.77 42.77
C SER A 376 -7.12 -19.18 44.19
N GLN A 377 -6.52 -18.01 44.41
CA GLN A 377 -6.58 -17.29 45.69
C GLN A 377 -7.81 -16.38 45.79
N VAL A 378 -8.56 -16.16 44.70
CA VAL A 378 -9.61 -15.12 44.65
C VAL A 378 -10.95 -15.58 44.05
N ALA A 379 -11.01 -16.50 43.09
CA ALA A 379 -12.21 -16.58 42.24
C ALA A 379 -12.89 -17.95 42.08
N ASP A 380 -14.16 -18.00 42.51
CA ASP A 380 -15.32 -18.53 41.76
C ASP A 380 -16.50 -17.56 41.99
N VAL A 381 -17.30 -17.25 40.96
CA VAL A 381 -18.52 -16.43 41.12
C VAL A 381 -19.66 -17.33 41.59
N VAL A 382 -20.30 -16.94 42.70
CA VAL A 382 -21.42 -17.70 43.23
C VAL A 382 -22.72 -16.92 43.16
N GLY A 383 -23.72 -17.52 42.51
CA GLY A 383 -25.10 -17.06 42.52
C GLY A 383 -25.38 -15.98 41.47
N GLN A 384 -26.62 -15.48 41.48
CA GLN A 384 -27.09 -14.49 40.48
C GLN A 384 -26.68 -13.05 40.81
N ASN A 385 -26.05 -12.81 41.97
CA ASN A 385 -25.68 -11.48 42.46
C ASN A 385 -24.20 -11.12 42.22
N GLY A 386 -23.39 -12.03 41.66
CA GLY A 386 -22.01 -11.74 41.27
C GLY A 386 -21.00 -11.70 42.42
N GLU A 387 -21.26 -12.40 43.53
CA GLU A 387 -20.38 -12.39 44.71
C GLU A 387 -19.26 -13.44 44.56
N TRP A 388 -18.05 -13.06 44.96
CA TRP A 388 -16.81 -13.82 44.74
C TRP A 388 -16.45 -14.66 45.97
N VAL A 389 -15.93 -15.88 45.76
CA VAL A 389 -15.39 -16.75 46.82
C VAL A 389 -13.97 -17.24 46.51
N ARG A 390 -13.15 -17.44 47.55
CA ARG A 390 -11.82 -18.04 47.41
C ARG A 390 -11.91 -19.55 47.15
N THR A 391 -11.32 -20.03 46.06
CA THR A 391 -11.34 -21.45 45.67
C THR A 391 -10.31 -22.32 46.41
N ASP A 392 -9.29 -21.71 47.03
CA ASP A 392 -8.28 -22.42 47.84
C ASP A 392 -8.68 -22.64 49.31
N ASN A 393 -9.81 -22.07 49.75
CA ASN A 393 -10.25 -22.15 51.13
C ASN A 393 -11.39 -23.16 51.31
N LYS A 394 -11.04 -24.33 51.88
CA LYS A 394 -11.98 -25.45 52.15
C LYS A 394 -13.07 -25.11 53.18
N ASP A 395 -12.95 -23.98 53.88
CA ASP A 395 -13.92 -23.53 54.89
C ASP A 395 -15.06 -22.69 54.29
N TYR A 396 -15.04 -22.42 52.97
CA TYR A 396 -16.04 -21.60 52.30
C TYR A 396 -16.94 -22.47 51.41
N VAL A 397 -18.24 -22.48 51.70
CA VAL A 397 -19.26 -23.09 50.84
C VAL A 397 -20.36 -22.07 50.61
N PRO A 398 -20.78 -21.81 49.36
CA PRO A 398 -21.88 -20.88 49.10
C PRO A 398 -23.23 -21.46 49.53
N TYR A 399 -24.02 -20.66 50.26
CA TYR A 399 -25.38 -20.99 50.64
C TYR A 399 -26.35 -19.90 50.21
N LYS A 400 -27.60 -20.27 49.86
CA LYS A 400 -28.61 -19.35 49.35
C LYS A 400 -29.44 -18.77 50.49
N GLY A 401 -29.15 -17.53 50.88
CA GLY A 401 -29.95 -16.74 51.82
C GLY A 401 -29.09 -15.90 52.76
N ASP A 402 -29.45 -14.62 52.85
CA ASP A 402 -28.85 -13.49 53.58
C ASP A 402 -27.78 -13.78 54.67
N GLU A 403 -26.67 -13.04 54.53
CA GLU A 403 -25.52 -12.87 55.44
C GLU A 403 -24.39 -13.92 55.34
N TYR A 404 -23.35 -13.58 54.56
CA TYR A 404 -22.01 -14.20 54.63
C TYR A 404 -21.37 -13.98 56.00
N ARG A 405 -21.78 -14.75 57.01
CA ARG A 405 -21.06 -14.85 58.28
C ARG A 405 -20.16 -16.08 58.26
N ARG A 406 -18.87 -15.85 58.46
CA ARG A 406 -17.84 -16.87 58.74
C ARG A 406 -18.40 -17.97 59.64
N ILE A 407 -18.48 -19.21 59.16
CA ILE A 407 -18.65 -20.39 60.01
C ILE A 407 -17.33 -21.17 59.94
N ALA A 408 -16.63 -21.28 61.07
CA ALA A 408 -15.53 -22.23 61.20
C ALA A 408 -16.12 -23.65 61.17
N LEU A 409 -15.87 -24.38 60.08
CA LEU A 409 -16.31 -25.77 59.88
C LEU A 409 -15.34 -26.73 60.58
N GLU A 410 -15.28 -26.73 61.92
CA GLU A 410 -14.57 -27.80 62.64
C GLU A 410 -15.47 -29.01 62.95
N ASP A 411 -16.82 -28.91 62.91
CA ASP A 411 -17.72 -30.00 63.34
C ASP A 411 -19.11 -30.03 62.62
N ALA A 412 -19.20 -29.82 61.30
CA ALA A 412 -20.49 -29.85 60.57
C ALA A 412 -20.57 -30.96 59.50
N VAL A 413 -21.77 -31.51 59.30
CA VAL A 413 -22.08 -32.56 58.31
C VAL A 413 -23.18 -32.06 57.37
N TYR A 414 -23.01 -32.28 56.06
CA TYR A 414 -24.00 -31.94 55.04
C TYR A 414 -25.05 -33.05 54.91
N ILE A 415 -26.33 -32.69 54.97
CA ILE A 415 -27.46 -33.62 54.78
C ILE A 415 -28.13 -33.30 53.44
N GLU A 416 -27.84 -34.12 52.43
CA GLU A 416 -28.30 -33.94 51.03
C GLU A 416 -29.82 -33.90 50.89
N SER A 417 -30.57 -34.64 51.73
CA SER A 417 -32.03 -34.66 51.67
C SER A 417 -32.72 -33.39 52.19
N MET A 418 -32.01 -32.61 53.00
CA MET A 418 -32.50 -31.36 53.59
C MET A 418 -31.83 -30.13 52.99
N ASP A 419 -30.77 -30.33 52.19
CA ASP A 419 -29.93 -29.29 51.63
C ASP A 419 -29.41 -28.31 52.69
N GLU A 420 -29.01 -28.83 53.87
CA GLU A 420 -28.57 -28.06 55.03
C GLU A 420 -27.30 -28.66 55.68
N TYR A 421 -26.47 -27.80 56.28
CA TYR A 421 -25.33 -28.20 57.11
C TYR A 421 -25.73 -28.12 58.59
N VAL A 422 -25.60 -29.23 59.32
CA VAL A 422 -25.87 -29.31 60.77
C VAL A 422 -24.59 -29.63 61.54
N LYS A 423 -24.49 -29.17 62.80
CA LYS A 423 -23.40 -29.58 63.67
C LYS A 423 -23.50 -31.07 64.01
N ALA A 424 -22.37 -31.75 64.11
CA ALA A 424 -22.30 -33.19 64.33
C ALA A 424 -23.00 -33.66 65.63
N ASP A 425 -23.17 -32.76 66.61
CA ASP A 425 -23.86 -32.99 67.88
C ASP A 425 -25.38 -32.73 67.85
N GLU A 426 -25.93 -32.15 66.78
CA GLU A 426 -27.36 -31.89 66.58
C GLU A 426 -28.04 -32.85 65.57
N ALA A 427 -27.27 -33.76 64.96
CA ALA A 427 -27.80 -34.77 64.05
C ALA A 427 -28.61 -35.83 64.80
N TYR A 428 -29.94 -35.88 64.58
CA TYR A 428 -30.83 -36.87 65.18
C TYR A 428 -30.52 -38.28 64.64
N TYR A 429 -30.36 -39.24 65.57
CA TYR A 429 -30.23 -40.67 65.25
C TYR A 429 -31.51 -41.20 64.60
N ILE A 430 -31.37 -41.87 63.45
CA ILE A 430 -32.47 -42.54 62.73
C ILE A 430 -32.81 -43.84 63.45
N ASP A 431 -33.73 -43.76 64.41
CA ASP A 431 -34.46 -44.89 64.99
C ASP A 431 -35.96 -44.59 64.85
N GLU A 432 -36.56 -44.83 63.67
CA GLU A 432 -38.01 -45.04 63.45
C GLU A 432 -38.30 -45.34 61.96
N ILE A 433 -38.19 -46.62 61.58
CA ILE A 433 -38.54 -47.18 60.25
C ILE A 433 -40.07 -47.45 60.16
N ASP A 434 -40.92 -46.75 60.92
CA ASP A 434 -42.38 -47.01 60.93
C ASP A 434 -43.25 -45.88 60.36
N GLU A 435 -42.68 -44.79 59.82
CA GLU A 435 -43.48 -43.64 59.32
C GLU A 435 -43.38 -43.33 57.81
N ASN A 436 -42.63 -44.08 57.00
CA ASN A 436 -42.47 -43.78 55.56
C ASN A 436 -43.15 -44.74 54.57
N VAL A 437 -44.15 -45.52 55.00
CA VAL A 437 -45.07 -46.19 54.07
C VAL A 437 -46.31 -45.31 53.89
N ARG A 438 -46.40 -44.62 52.75
CA ARG A 438 -47.58 -43.80 52.44
C ARG A 438 -48.78 -44.68 52.06
N SER A 439 -49.97 -44.25 52.48
CA SER A 439 -51.23 -44.99 52.31
C SER A 439 -51.84 -44.93 50.90
N ASP A 440 -51.17 -44.28 49.95
CA ASP A 440 -51.64 -43.98 48.60
C ASP A 440 -50.90 -44.76 47.49
N TRP A 441 -49.97 -45.64 47.84
CA TRP A 441 -49.26 -46.48 46.86
C TRP A 441 -50.18 -47.53 46.26
N ASP A 442 -50.12 -47.67 44.93
CA ASP A 442 -50.79 -48.78 44.28
C ASP A 442 -50.02 -50.09 44.46
N LYS A 443 -50.70 -51.21 44.17
CA LYS A 443 -50.17 -52.56 44.39
C LYS A 443 -48.88 -52.82 43.61
N ASP A 444 -48.70 -52.22 42.44
CA ASP A 444 -47.54 -52.41 41.59
C ASP A 444 -46.36 -51.52 42.05
N GLU A 445 -46.64 -50.31 42.56
CA GLU A 445 -45.61 -49.44 43.17
C GLU A 445 -45.05 -50.01 44.48
N LEU A 446 -45.91 -50.55 45.36
CA LEU A 446 -45.48 -51.23 46.58
C LEU A 446 -44.68 -52.50 46.25
N LYS A 447 -45.07 -53.21 45.19
CA LYS A 447 -44.39 -54.42 44.73
C LYS A 447 -43.02 -54.12 44.14
N ASP A 448 -42.85 -53.02 43.41
CA ASP A 448 -41.55 -52.61 42.87
C ASP A 448 -40.60 -52.07 43.97
N TYR A 449 -41.12 -51.36 44.97
CA TYR A 449 -40.34 -50.93 46.14
C TYR A 449 -39.87 -52.12 46.98
N LEU A 450 -40.76 -53.09 47.24
CA LEU A 450 -40.40 -54.32 47.93
C LEU A 450 -39.44 -55.16 47.07
N ALA A 451 -39.67 -55.31 45.77
CA ALA A 451 -38.78 -56.06 44.87
C ALA A 451 -37.34 -55.50 44.85
N ASN A 452 -37.18 -54.18 44.94
CA ASN A 452 -35.87 -53.53 45.03
C ASN A 452 -35.23 -53.66 46.43
N SER A 453 -36.03 -53.83 47.48
CA SER A 453 -35.57 -53.92 48.87
C SER A 453 -35.47 -55.35 49.41
N LEU A 454 -36.00 -56.36 48.70
CA LEU A 454 -36.11 -57.76 49.15
C LEU A 454 -34.78 -58.54 49.13
N SER A 455 -33.67 -57.94 48.70
CA SER A 455 -32.34 -58.56 48.77
C SER A 455 -31.73 -58.54 50.18
N SER A 456 -32.30 -57.73 51.10
CA SER A 456 -31.84 -57.55 52.47
C SER A 456 -32.76 -58.15 53.54
N TYR A 457 -33.92 -58.72 53.18
CA TYR A 457 -34.86 -59.33 54.13
C TYR A 457 -34.77 -60.86 54.14
N SER A 458 -34.88 -61.46 55.32
CA SER A 458 -34.95 -62.91 55.48
C SER A 458 -36.32 -63.44 55.07
N LYS A 459 -36.35 -64.72 54.67
CA LYS A 459 -37.57 -65.38 54.21
C LYS A 459 -38.72 -65.36 55.24
N GLN A 460 -38.39 -65.26 56.53
CA GLN A 460 -39.36 -65.22 57.62
C GLN A 460 -40.03 -63.82 57.71
N GLU A 461 -39.24 -62.76 57.59
CA GLU A 461 -39.72 -61.37 57.61
C GLU A 461 -40.61 -61.05 56.40
N ILE A 462 -40.31 -61.66 55.26
CA ILE A 462 -41.13 -61.56 54.05
C ILE A 462 -42.52 -62.20 54.26
N ILE A 463 -42.59 -63.33 54.96
CA ILE A 463 -43.86 -64.02 55.24
C ILE A 463 -44.73 -63.18 56.20
N GLU A 464 -44.12 -62.59 57.23
CA GLU A 464 -44.83 -61.72 58.18
C GLU A 464 -45.36 -60.44 57.52
N LEU A 465 -44.63 -59.87 56.56
CA LEU A 465 -45.08 -58.72 55.78
C LEU A 465 -46.24 -59.06 54.84
N VAL A 466 -46.21 -60.24 54.20
CA VAL A 466 -47.31 -60.73 53.35
C VAL A 466 -48.59 -60.93 54.17
N GLU A 467 -48.50 -61.50 55.37
CA GLU A 467 -49.65 -61.70 56.27
C GLU A 467 -50.18 -60.37 56.84
N LYS A 468 -49.30 -59.41 57.18
CA LYS A 468 -49.69 -58.09 57.73
C LYS A 468 -50.47 -57.24 56.72
N TYR A 469 -50.14 -57.30 55.44
CA TYR A 469 -50.71 -56.44 54.40
C TYR A 469 -51.68 -57.14 53.42
N GLY A 470 -51.97 -58.43 53.65
CA GLY A 470 -53.11 -59.11 53.04
C GLY A 470 -52.96 -59.51 51.57
N PHE A 471 -51.76 -60.00 51.20
CA PHE A 471 -51.49 -60.59 49.88
C PHE A 471 -51.63 -62.11 49.81
#